data_AF-A0A511MJI4-F1
#
_entry.id   AF-A0A511MJI4-F1
#
_cell.length_a   1.000
_cell.length_b   1.000
_cell.length_c   1.000
_cell.angle_alpha   90.00
_cell.angle_beta   90.00
_cell.angle_gamma   90.00
#
_symmetry.space_group_name_H-M   'P 1'
#
loop_
_entity.id
_entity.type
_entity.pdbx_description
1 polymer ?
#
loop_
_entity_poly.entity_id
_entity_poly.type
_entity_poly.pdbx_seq_one_letter_code
_entity_poly.pdbx_strand_id
1 'polypeptide(L)'
;MASATTNHHDALADLRTQIINATSRAFPDLGAKATVRSMGVNVMPQSEASDSEVVAAAAVYQDTINTHPLFTLLRKATFEGMDGLGIKTRLIEIAGLRDDAIVRLDSYSAEPVKCSLNPNCESELEKIDPDVRPWVGSAVKYGNTAGIDPRLVLAIVYNEGGYRSDSFIEREMSYAYDVFIREGGNLIRPNSLGLTNMKEYTFNELKSKFPAEFAGKNWSDLKDDPDLAIMAATYNLKRIQDQYAGEVPDELKEKYTLDQFLAAGYNAERNIPDYFEAGDLGPVVQGYVRMTNTALDKAQQLLSGMYTCK
;
A
#
# COMPACT_ATOMS: atom_id res chain seq x y z
N MET A 1 21.83 -5.17 26.56
CA MET A 1 20.74 -4.64 25.70
C MET A 1 20.54 -3.15 25.89
N ALA A 2 20.25 -2.63 27.09
CA ALA A 2 20.03 -1.18 27.33
C ALA A 2 21.14 -0.27 26.76
N SER A 3 22.43 -0.58 26.97
CA SER A 3 23.54 0.21 26.42
C SER A 3 23.64 0.17 24.88
N ALA A 4 23.27 -0.94 24.24
CA ALA A 4 23.28 -1.03 22.77
C ALA A 4 22.12 -0.22 22.16
N THR A 5 20.96 -0.22 22.81
CA THR A 5 19.79 0.58 22.40
C THR A 5 20.06 2.08 22.56
N THR A 6 20.68 2.49 23.67
CA THR A 6 21.10 3.89 23.88
C THR A 6 22.14 4.31 22.84
N ASN A 7 23.18 3.49 22.61
CA ASN A 7 24.20 3.78 21.60
C ASN A 7 23.62 3.90 20.17
N HIS A 8 22.59 3.10 19.84
CA HIS A 8 21.89 3.20 18.56
C HIS A 8 21.06 4.49 18.47
N HIS A 9 20.30 4.82 19.52
CA HIS A 9 19.50 6.04 19.58
C HIS A 9 20.36 7.29 19.41
N ASP A 10 21.46 7.36 20.16
CA ASP A 10 22.38 8.50 20.14
C ASP A 10 23.09 8.60 18.79
N ALA A 11 23.53 7.48 18.22
CA ALA A 11 24.14 7.46 16.88
C ALA A 11 23.14 7.80 15.76
N LEU A 12 21.85 7.49 15.92
CA LEU A 12 20.81 7.90 14.98
C LEU A 12 20.53 9.40 15.06
N ALA A 13 20.48 9.96 16.27
CA ALA A 13 20.36 11.40 16.47
C ALA A 13 21.58 12.16 15.91
N ASP A 14 22.78 11.62 16.10
CA ASP A 14 24.02 12.18 15.54
C ASP A 14 24.01 12.13 14.01
N LEU A 15 23.68 11.00 13.39
CA LEU A 15 23.59 10.88 11.93
C LEU A 15 22.62 11.92 11.33
N ARG A 16 21.45 12.09 11.94
CA ARG A 16 20.47 13.09 11.50
C ARG A 16 21.03 14.51 11.57
N THR A 17 21.79 14.81 12.61
CA THR A 17 22.49 16.09 12.78
C THR A 17 23.57 16.28 11.70
N GLN A 18 24.34 15.24 11.39
CA GLN A 18 25.36 15.30 10.35
C GLN A 18 24.76 15.50 8.95
N ILE A 19 23.61 14.89 8.64
CA ILE A 19 22.87 15.13 7.39
C ILE A 19 22.40 16.59 7.31
N ILE A 20 21.89 17.16 8.41
CA ILE A 20 21.53 18.59 8.45
C ILE A 20 22.75 19.46 8.16
N ASN A 21 23.87 19.19 8.82
CA ASN A 21 25.10 19.96 8.64
C ASN A 21 25.70 19.80 7.22
N ALA A 22 25.49 18.65 6.57
CA ALA A 22 25.91 18.42 5.20
C ALA A 22 25.06 19.17 4.16
N THR A 23 23.87 19.67 4.54
CA THR A 23 22.90 20.24 3.60
C THR A 23 23.40 21.47 2.87
N SER A 24 24.16 22.36 3.55
CA SER A 24 24.77 23.52 2.89
C SER A 24 25.89 23.14 1.92
N ARG A 25 26.53 21.98 2.09
CA ARG A 25 27.52 21.45 1.14
C ARG A 25 26.85 20.69 -0.01
N ALA A 26 25.72 20.04 0.25
CA ALA A 26 24.95 19.31 -0.73
C ALA A 26 24.25 20.25 -1.72
N PHE A 27 23.78 21.41 -1.24
CA PHE A 27 23.12 22.44 -2.04
C PHE A 27 23.71 23.83 -1.76
N PRO A 28 24.94 24.11 -2.23
CA PRO A 28 25.69 25.32 -1.86
C PRO A 28 25.00 26.61 -2.30
N ASP A 29 24.33 26.59 -3.46
CA ASP A 29 23.76 27.79 -4.08
C ASP A 29 22.24 27.91 -3.95
N LEU A 30 21.58 26.90 -3.36
CA LEU A 30 20.11 26.84 -3.28
C LEU A 30 19.55 27.18 -1.88
N GLY A 31 20.41 27.63 -0.96
CA GLY A 31 19.99 28.05 0.39
C GLY A 31 19.22 26.99 1.18
N ALA A 32 19.48 25.70 0.91
CA ALA A 32 18.65 24.59 1.36
C ALA A 32 18.50 24.52 2.89
N LYS A 33 17.29 24.21 3.35
CA LYS A 33 16.96 24.01 4.76
C LYS A 33 16.75 22.54 5.04
N ALA A 34 17.23 22.08 6.19
CA ALA A 34 17.01 20.70 6.64
C ALA A 34 16.31 20.68 8.00
N THR A 35 15.45 19.69 8.23
CA THR A 35 14.67 19.56 9.48
C THR A 35 14.55 18.09 9.87
N VAL A 36 14.81 17.78 11.14
CA VAL A 36 14.57 16.43 11.69
C VAL A 36 13.07 16.17 11.81
N ARG A 37 12.64 15.00 11.36
CA ARG A 37 11.30 14.42 11.56
C ARG A 37 11.42 13.09 12.31
N SER A 38 10.29 12.54 12.75
CA SER A 38 10.25 11.25 13.44
C SER A 38 10.92 10.13 12.63
N MET A 39 10.68 10.11 11.31
CA MET A 39 11.17 9.06 10.40
C MET A 39 12.46 9.40 9.63
N GLY A 40 12.99 10.63 9.72
CA GLY A 40 14.16 11.00 8.92
C GLY A 40 14.53 12.48 8.96
N VAL A 41 15.31 12.93 7.97
CA VAL A 41 15.63 14.35 7.76
C VAL A 41 14.99 14.79 6.46
N ASN A 42 14.17 15.84 6.50
CA ASN A 42 13.65 16.46 5.29
C ASN A 42 14.60 17.59 4.85
N VAL A 43 14.98 17.62 3.57
CA VAL A 43 15.82 18.65 2.98
C VAL A 43 15.05 19.36 1.88
N MET A 44 14.98 20.68 1.97
CA MET A 44 14.24 21.53 1.04
C MET A 44 15.13 22.66 0.52
N PRO A 45 15.67 22.54 -0.71
CA PRO A 45 16.21 23.66 -1.46
C PRO A 45 15.21 24.82 -1.52
N GLN A 46 15.68 26.07 -1.46
CA GLN A 46 14.79 27.25 -1.54
C GLN A 46 14.53 27.69 -2.99
N SER A 47 15.23 27.09 -3.94
CA SER A 47 15.02 27.19 -5.38
C SER A 47 15.04 25.79 -6.00
N GLU A 48 14.42 25.65 -7.16
CA GLU A 48 14.40 24.38 -7.90
C GLU A 48 15.83 23.93 -8.22
N ALA A 49 16.15 22.68 -7.90
CA ALA A 49 17.44 22.07 -8.16
C ALA A 49 17.40 21.37 -9.52
N SER A 50 18.43 21.55 -10.33
CA SER A 50 18.64 20.74 -11.53
C SER A 50 18.98 19.29 -11.19
N ASP A 51 18.77 18.38 -12.14
CA ASP A 51 19.13 16.96 -11.99
C ASP A 51 20.60 16.77 -11.58
N SER A 52 21.51 17.57 -12.15
CA SER A 52 22.94 17.53 -11.80
C SER A 52 23.20 17.94 -10.35
N GLU A 53 22.47 18.94 -9.83
CA GLU A 53 22.59 19.38 -8.44
C GLU A 53 22.02 18.35 -7.47
N VAL A 54 20.90 17.70 -7.85
CA VAL A 54 20.33 16.59 -7.08
C VAL A 54 21.30 15.40 -7.00
N VAL A 55 21.94 15.04 -8.11
CA VAL A 55 22.94 13.95 -8.14
C VAL A 55 24.17 14.30 -7.31
N ALA A 56 24.67 15.53 -7.39
CA ALA A 56 25.80 15.99 -6.58
C ALA A 56 25.44 16.00 -5.07
N ALA A 57 24.25 16.48 -4.71
CA ALA A 57 23.74 16.45 -3.35
C ALA A 57 23.63 15.02 -2.82
N ALA A 58 23.12 14.09 -3.63
CA ALA A 58 23.01 12.67 -3.27
C ALA A 58 24.37 12.05 -2.92
N ALA A 59 25.43 12.39 -3.67
CA ALA A 59 26.79 11.92 -3.38
C ALA A 59 27.30 12.45 -2.02
N VAL A 60 27.01 13.71 -1.69
CA VAL A 60 27.39 14.31 -0.39
C VAL A 60 26.68 13.62 0.77
N TYR A 61 25.38 13.32 0.63
CA TYR A 61 24.64 12.60 1.66
C TYR A 61 25.08 11.14 1.76
N GLN A 62 25.35 10.48 0.64
CA GLN A 62 25.85 9.12 0.62
C GLN A 62 27.20 9.01 1.35
N ASP A 63 28.12 9.94 1.11
CA ASP A 63 29.40 10.00 1.83
C ASP A 63 29.21 10.21 3.34
N THR A 64 28.34 11.15 3.70
CA THR A 64 27.98 11.45 5.10
C THR A 64 27.42 10.22 5.82
N ILE A 65 26.58 9.44 5.15
CA ILE A 65 26.00 8.21 5.71
C ILE A 65 27.04 7.10 5.79
N ASN A 66 27.79 6.86 4.72
CA ASN A 66 28.74 5.73 4.62
C ASN A 66 29.89 5.83 5.62
N THR A 67 30.29 7.07 5.95
CA THR A 67 31.37 7.33 6.91
C THR A 67 30.89 7.33 8.37
N HIS A 68 29.57 7.34 8.60
CA HIS A 68 29.01 7.41 9.94
C HIS A 68 29.16 6.09 10.72
N PRO A 69 29.52 6.12 12.03
CA PRO A 69 29.64 4.92 12.85
C PRO A 69 28.37 4.06 12.90
N LEU A 70 27.18 4.67 12.82
CA LEU A 70 25.89 3.96 12.73
C LEU A 70 25.82 3.05 11.50
N PHE A 71 26.30 3.50 10.34
CA PHE A 71 26.32 2.67 9.13
C PHE A 71 27.22 1.45 9.32
N THR A 72 28.37 1.64 9.97
CA THR A 72 29.26 0.54 10.34
C THR A 72 28.64 -0.39 11.38
N LEU A 73 27.93 0.15 12.38
CA LEU A 73 27.21 -0.63 13.40
C LEU A 73 26.13 -1.52 12.78
N LEU A 74 25.35 -0.97 11.85
CA LEU A 74 24.32 -1.71 11.11
C LEU A 74 24.93 -2.76 10.17
N ARG A 75 26.06 -2.44 9.51
CA ARG A 75 26.74 -3.37 8.60
C ARG A 75 27.48 -4.50 9.31
N LYS A 76 27.99 -4.25 10.53
CA LYS A 76 28.73 -5.20 11.37
C LYS A 76 27.88 -5.89 12.42
N ALA A 77 26.56 -5.72 12.41
CA ALA A 77 25.68 -6.46 13.30
C ALA A 77 25.83 -7.97 13.04
N THR A 78 26.68 -8.62 13.83
CA THR A 78 26.86 -10.07 13.87
C THR A 78 26.07 -10.60 15.04
N PHE A 79 25.12 -11.48 14.76
CA PHE A 79 24.36 -12.17 15.78
C PHE A 79 24.99 -13.54 16.02
N GLU A 80 26.03 -13.58 16.85
CA GLU A 80 26.76 -14.82 17.14
C GLU A 80 25.80 -15.91 17.68
N GLY A 81 25.89 -17.12 17.13
CA GLY A 81 24.99 -18.24 17.45
C GLY A 81 23.70 -18.28 16.63
N MET A 82 23.50 -17.34 15.69
CA MET A 82 22.27 -17.25 14.89
C MET A 82 22.48 -17.48 13.38
N ASP A 83 23.66 -17.94 12.97
CA ASP A 83 24.01 -18.18 11.55
C ASP A 83 23.20 -19.34 10.90
N GLY A 84 22.45 -20.11 11.71
CA GLY A 84 21.64 -21.24 11.26
C GLY A 84 20.14 -20.95 11.07
N LEU A 85 19.65 -19.77 11.47
CA LEU A 85 18.25 -19.38 11.27
C LEU A 85 18.23 -18.18 10.35
N GLY A 86 17.30 -18.16 9.40
CA GLY A 86 17.12 -17.15 8.36
C GLY A 86 16.89 -15.71 8.83
N ILE A 87 17.31 -15.34 10.04
CA ILE A 87 17.14 -14.05 10.69
C ILE A 87 17.79 -12.92 9.90
N LYS A 88 18.96 -13.10 9.28
CA LYS A 88 19.53 -12.04 8.43
C LYS A 88 18.66 -11.78 7.19
N THR A 89 18.25 -12.84 6.50
CA THR A 89 17.29 -12.76 5.39
C THR A 89 15.99 -12.15 5.87
N ARG A 90 15.52 -12.57 7.05
CA ARG A 90 14.28 -12.11 7.67
C ARG A 90 14.35 -10.66 8.12
N LEU A 91 15.50 -10.19 8.59
CA LEU A 91 15.75 -8.80 8.97
C LEU A 91 15.90 -7.91 7.73
N ILE A 92 16.44 -8.43 6.61
CA ILE A 92 16.44 -7.73 5.31
C ILE A 92 15.01 -7.66 4.76
N GLU A 93 14.23 -8.75 4.87
CA GLU A 93 12.81 -8.77 4.53
C GLU A 93 12.05 -7.78 5.41
N ILE A 94 12.17 -7.85 6.74
CA ILE A 94 11.57 -6.95 7.73
C ILE A 94 12.00 -5.50 7.52
N ALA A 95 13.25 -5.23 7.16
CA ALA A 95 13.70 -3.88 6.84
C ALA A 95 13.16 -3.37 5.48
N GLY A 96 12.79 -4.29 4.58
CA GLY A 96 12.04 -4.00 3.36
C GLY A 96 10.52 -3.92 3.59
N LEU A 97 10.02 -4.46 4.70
CA LEU A 97 8.65 -4.27 5.17
C LEU A 97 8.52 -2.85 5.74
N ARG A 98 7.49 -2.11 5.30
CA ARG A 98 7.13 -0.82 5.92
C ARG A 98 6.72 -1.05 7.38
N ASP A 99 6.85 -0.04 8.25
CA ASP A 99 6.63 -0.14 9.71
C ASP A 99 5.33 -0.90 10.11
N ASP A 100 4.28 -0.80 9.30
CA ASP A 100 3.00 -1.48 9.53
C ASP A 100 2.96 -2.95 9.10
N ALA A 101 3.87 -3.40 8.24
CA ALA A 101 3.92 -4.75 7.70
C ALA A 101 4.64 -5.74 8.64
N ILE A 102 5.54 -5.25 9.50
CA ILE A 102 6.15 -6.05 10.57
C ILE A 102 5.09 -6.51 11.59
N VAL A 103 4.09 -5.65 11.87
CA VAL A 103 2.94 -5.99 12.72
C VAL A 103 1.94 -6.89 11.99
N ARG A 104 1.89 -6.84 10.65
CA ARG A 104 0.91 -7.57 9.82
C ARG A 104 1.35 -8.95 9.33
N LEU A 105 2.52 -9.48 9.70
CA LEU A 105 2.82 -10.89 9.39
C LEU A 105 1.96 -11.86 10.23
N ASP A 106 1.41 -11.40 11.35
CA ASP A 106 0.36 -12.10 12.11
C ASP A 106 -1.07 -11.72 11.64
N SER A 107 -1.22 -11.06 10.48
CA SER A 107 -2.52 -10.58 9.98
C SER A 107 -3.52 -11.68 9.65
N TYR A 108 -3.06 -12.93 9.48
CA TYR A 108 -3.96 -14.08 9.32
C TYR A 108 -4.67 -14.46 10.62
N SER A 109 -4.09 -14.11 11.78
CA SER A 109 -4.64 -14.36 13.12
C SER A 109 -5.28 -13.12 13.75
N ALA A 110 -4.96 -11.94 13.22
CA ALA A 110 -5.40 -10.67 13.77
C ALA A 110 -6.91 -10.46 13.58
N GLU A 111 -7.51 -9.71 14.51
CA GLU A 111 -8.88 -9.23 14.34
C GLU A 111 -8.98 -8.34 13.08
N PRO A 112 -10.11 -8.37 12.35
CA PRO A 112 -10.29 -7.52 11.18
C PRO A 112 -10.15 -6.04 11.51
N VAL A 113 -9.33 -5.35 10.71
CA VAL A 113 -9.14 -3.90 10.83
C VAL A 113 -10.47 -3.18 10.62
N LYS A 114 -10.81 -2.29 11.55
CA LYS A 114 -11.99 -1.41 11.46
C LYS A 114 -11.57 0.04 11.50
N CYS A 115 -12.12 0.83 10.59
CA CYS A 115 -11.88 2.27 10.51
C CYS A 115 -13.06 3.04 11.10
N SER A 116 -12.80 3.91 12.08
CA SER A 116 -13.79 4.82 12.67
C SER A 116 -13.48 6.26 12.29
N LEU A 117 -14.51 7.07 12.09
CA LEU A 117 -14.37 8.51 11.77
C LEU A 117 -13.59 9.27 12.85
N ASN A 118 -12.70 10.14 12.41
CA ASN A 118 -12.01 11.10 13.26
C ASN A 118 -12.86 12.36 13.48
N PRO A 119 -12.71 13.06 14.62
CA PRO A 119 -13.44 14.31 14.88
C PRO A 119 -13.23 15.42 13.85
N ASN A 120 -12.08 15.43 13.16
CA ASN A 120 -11.72 16.44 12.14
C ASN A 120 -12.05 16.00 10.70
N CYS A 121 -12.82 14.92 10.51
CA CYS A 121 -13.06 14.31 9.20
C CYS A 121 -13.58 15.30 8.15
N GLU A 122 -14.50 16.19 8.49
CA GLU A 122 -15.07 17.17 7.54
C GLU A 122 -13.98 18.06 6.91
N SER A 123 -13.07 18.58 7.73
CA SER A 123 -11.95 19.43 7.25
C SER A 123 -10.92 18.69 6.40
N GLU A 124 -10.79 17.37 6.58
CA GLU A 124 -9.89 16.54 5.77
C GLU A 124 -10.57 16.08 4.47
N LEU A 125 -11.88 15.81 4.49
CA LEU A 125 -12.68 15.51 3.30
C LEU A 125 -12.63 16.65 2.28
N GLU A 126 -12.65 17.90 2.73
CA GLU A 126 -12.57 19.07 1.84
C GLU A 126 -11.28 19.13 1.01
N LYS A 127 -10.20 18.51 1.50
CA LYS A 127 -8.89 18.49 0.82
C LYS A 127 -8.78 17.43 -0.27
N ILE A 128 -9.71 16.48 -0.32
CA ILE A 128 -9.70 15.36 -1.27
C ILE A 128 -10.50 15.73 -2.51
N ASP A 129 -10.08 15.23 -3.67
CA ASP A 129 -10.81 15.38 -4.93
C ASP A 129 -12.28 14.89 -4.74
N PRO A 130 -13.29 15.73 -5.07
CA PRO A 130 -14.70 15.35 -4.97
C PRO A 130 -15.07 14.01 -5.61
N ASP A 131 -14.37 13.61 -6.68
CA ASP A 131 -14.63 12.35 -7.38
C ASP A 131 -14.09 11.12 -6.63
N VAL A 132 -13.16 11.32 -5.71
CA VAL A 132 -12.54 10.27 -4.89
C VAL A 132 -13.23 10.15 -3.52
N ARG A 133 -13.86 11.23 -3.02
CA ARG A 133 -14.53 11.24 -1.71
C ARG A 133 -15.54 10.10 -1.53
N PRO A 134 -16.43 9.80 -2.50
CA PRO A 134 -17.37 8.67 -2.36
C PRO A 134 -16.64 7.34 -2.18
N TRP A 135 -15.49 7.14 -2.84
CA TRP A 135 -14.75 5.89 -2.77
C TRP A 135 -14.22 5.60 -1.38
N VAL A 136 -13.71 6.62 -0.71
CA VAL A 136 -13.23 6.52 0.67
C VAL A 136 -14.37 6.09 1.59
N GLY A 137 -15.54 6.74 1.49
CA GLY A 137 -16.71 6.41 2.29
C GLY A 137 -17.20 4.99 2.05
N SER A 138 -17.32 4.57 0.78
CA SER A 138 -17.74 3.22 0.41
C SER A 138 -16.73 2.16 0.86
N ALA A 139 -15.43 2.43 0.74
CA ALA A 139 -14.37 1.50 1.17
C ALA A 139 -14.43 1.26 2.69
N VAL A 140 -14.63 2.30 3.50
CA VAL A 140 -14.79 2.16 4.95
C VAL A 140 -16.09 1.44 5.31
N LYS A 141 -17.21 1.85 4.71
CA LYS A 141 -18.53 1.24 4.95
C LYS A 141 -18.50 -0.27 4.69
N TYR A 142 -18.10 -0.66 3.49
CA TYR A 142 -18.11 -2.06 3.08
C TYR A 142 -16.98 -2.85 3.72
N GLY A 143 -15.77 -2.30 3.85
CA GLY A 143 -14.65 -2.97 4.52
C GLY A 143 -14.98 -3.33 5.96
N ASN A 144 -15.48 -2.36 6.75
CA ASN A 144 -15.91 -2.61 8.13
C ASN A 144 -17.02 -3.66 8.23
N THR A 145 -17.97 -3.66 7.29
CA THR A 145 -19.10 -4.60 7.28
C THR A 145 -18.66 -6.01 6.92
N ALA A 146 -17.77 -6.14 5.93
CA ALA A 146 -17.30 -7.41 5.41
C ALA A 146 -16.15 -8.01 6.24
N GLY A 147 -15.52 -7.22 7.12
CA GLY A 147 -14.31 -7.62 7.84
C GLY A 147 -13.08 -7.64 6.94
N ILE A 148 -13.00 -6.70 6.00
CA ILE A 148 -11.86 -6.50 5.09
C ILE A 148 -11.27 -5.14 5.38
N ASP A 149 -9.93 -5.04 5.45
CA ASP A 149 -9.25 -3.77 5.70
C ASP A 149 -9.71 -2.70 4.69
N PRO A 150 -10.35 -1.60 5.14
CA PRO A 150 -10.78 -0.53 4.24
C PRO A 150 -9.66 0.06 3.38
N ARG A 151 -8.41 0.01 3.86
CA ARG A 151 -7.24 0.45 3.09
C ARG A 151 -6.99 -0.46 1.90
N LEU A 152 -7.14 -1.77 2.07
CA LEU A 152 -7.05 -2.74 0.99
C LEU A 152 -8.16 -2.54 -0.04
N VAL A 153 -9.40 -2.32 0.42
CA VAL A 153 -10.53 -2.05 -0.50
C VAL A 153 -10.22 -0.84 -1.38
N LEU A 154 -9.77 0.27 -0.79
CA LEU A 154 -9.41 1.47 -1.53
C LEU A 154 -8.17 1.25 -2.43
N ALA A 155 -7.22 0.41 -2.01
CA ALA A 155 -6.07 0.05 -2.84
C ALA A 155 -6.49 -0.73 -4.11
N ILE A 156 -7.44 -1.67 -4.01
CA ILE A 156 -8.01 -2.37 -5.18
C ILE A 156 -8.69 -1.39 -6.13
N VAL A 157 -9.43 -0.41 -5.60
CA VAL A 157 -10.04 0.65 -6.42
C VAL A 157 -8.98 1.42 -7.22
N TYR A 158 -7.85 1.79 -6.60
CA TYR A 158 -6.76 2.48 -7.31
C TYR A 158 -6.06 1.60 -8.33
N ASN A 159 -5.91 0.31 -8.05
CA ASN A 159 -5.27 -0.64 -8.97
C ASN A 159 -6.12 -0.88 -10.23
N GLU A 160 -7.44 -1.01 -10.07
CA GLU A 160 -8.35 -1.39 -11.17
C GLU A 160 -8.98 -0.20 -11.89
N GLY A 161 -9.26 0.89 -11.16
CA GLY A 161 -10.02 2.04 -11.63
C GLY A 161 -9.24 3.09 -12.42
N GLY A 162 -7.96 2.86 -12.69
CA GLY A 162 -7.09 3.85 -13.32
C GLY A 162 -6.65 4.95 -12.34
N TYR A 163 -5.41 5.42 -12.51
CA TYR A 163 -4.74 6.35 -11.61
C TYR A 163 -5.44 7.71 -11.51
N ARG A 164 -6.35 7.90 -10.55
CA ARG A 164 -6.75 9.25 -10.11
C ARG A 164 -5.69 9.81 -9.16
N SER A 165 -4.69 10.47 -9.72
CA SER A 165 -3.59 11.12 -8.98
C SER A 165 -3.85 12.62 -8.76
N ASP A 166 -2.92 13.24 -8.03
CA ASP A 166 -3.00 14.61 -7.50
C ASP A 166 -2.65 15.69 -8.56
N SER A 167 -2.42 15.31 -9.82
CA SER A 167 -2.08 16.24 -10.91
C SER A 167 -3.19 16.32 -11.97
N PHE A 168 -3.41 17.53 -12.50
CA PHE A 168 -4.42 17.79 -13.53
C PHE A 168 -4.23 16.91 -14.79
N ILE A 169 -2.99 16.67 -15.21
CA ILE A 169 -2.67 15.89 -16.42
C ILE A 169 -3.04 14.42 -16.26
N GLU A 170 -2.73 13.82 -15.11
CA GLU A 170 -3.06 12.44 -14.84
C GLU A 170 -4.57 12.26 -14.58
N ARG A 171 -5.26 13.28 -14.04
CA ARG A 171 -6.73 13.29 -13.93
C ARG A 171 -7.40 13.30 -15.32
N GLU A 172 -6.91 14.13 -16.24
CA GLU A 172 -7.39 14.14 -17.64
C GLU A 172 -7.08 12.82 -18.37
N MET A 173 -5.91 12.22 -18.11
CA MET A 173 -5.56 10.91 -18.66
C MET A 173 -6.38 9.77 -18.05
N SER A 174 -6.72 9.85 -16.76
CA SER A 174 -7.63 8.91 -16.09
C SER A 174 -9.06 9.08 -16.58
N TYR A 175 -9.50 10.31 -16.85
CA TYR A 175 -10.80 10.58 -17.45
C TYR A 175 -10.87 10.06 -18.88
N ALA A 176 -9.82 10.28 -19.68
CA ALA A 176 -9.70 9.69 -21.01
C ALA A 176 -9.72 8.16 -20.93
N TYR A 177 -8.97 7.55 -19.99
CA TYR A 177 -8.98 6.11 -19.75
C TYR A 177 -10.38 5.60 -19.34
N ASP A 178 -11.08 6.31 -18.45
CA ASP A 178 -12.45 6.02 -18.03
C ASP A 178 -13.45 6.13 -19.18
N VAL A 179 -13.33 7.13 -20.06
CA VAL A 179 -14.15 7.24 -21.29
C VAL A 179 -13.82 6.09 -22.25
N PHE A 180 -12.55 5.78 -22.45
CA PHE A 180 -12.13 4.65 -23.30
C PHE A 180 -12.63 3.29 -22.77
N ILE A 181 -12.70 3.10 -21.44
CA ILE A 181 -13.18 1.84 -20.83
C ILE A 181 -14.71 1.82 -20.64
N ARG A 182 -15.37 2.92 -20.21
CA ARG A 182 -16.83 3.03 -20.02
C ARG A 182 -17.59 3.16 -21.33
N GLU A 183 -17.06 3.89 -22.32
CA GLU A 183 -17.71 4.16 -23.60
C GLU A 183 -17.17 3.26 -24.73
N GLY A 184 -15.87 2.93 -24.74
CA GLY A 184 -15.25 2.03 -25.73
C GLY A 184 -15.52 0.54 -25.50
N GLY A 185 -16.69 0.23 -24.95
CA GLY A 185 -17.10 -1.07 -24.41
C GLY A 185 -16.58 -2.31 -25.15
N ASN A 186 -16.25 -3.34 -24.38
CA ASN A 186 -15.90 -4.69 -24.83
C ASN A 186 -14.71 -4.86 -25.79
N LEU A 187 -14.13 -3.82 -26.38
CA LEU A 187 -13.07 -3.99 -27.36
C LEU A 187 -11.69 -4.30 -26.75
N ILE A 188 -11.43 -3.86 -25.51
CA ILE A 188 -10.14 -4.07 -24.82
C ILE A 188 -10.25 -5.03 -23.63
N ARG A 189 -11.41 -5.09 -22.95
CA ARG A 189 -11.68 -6.00 -21.82
C ARG A 189 -13.10 -6.59 -21.93
N PRO A 190 -13.31 -7.60 -22.80
CA PRO A 190 -14.65 -8.03 -23.20
C PRO A 190 -15.54 -8.64 -22.11
N ASN A 191 -15.05 -8.81 -20.86
CA ASN A 191 -15.72 -9.65 -19.86
C ASN A 191 -15.65 -9.09 -18.41
N SER A 192 -15.36 -7.80 -18.22
CA SER A 192 -15.30 -7.15 -16.90
C SER A 192 -15.87 -5.73 -16.93
N LEU A 193 -16.51 -5.30 -15.83
CA LEU A 193 -17.22 -4.02 -15.76
C LEU A 193 -16.91 -3.22 -14.48
N GLY A 194 -17.13 -1.91 -14.61
CA GLY A 194 -17.12 -0.96 -13.50
C GLY A 194 -15.74 -0.56 -13.02
N LEU A 195 -15.74 0.33 -12.02
CA LEU A 195 -14.55 0.94 -11.41
C LEU A 195 -13.51 -0.09 -10.93
N THR A 196 -13.96 -1.30 -10.60
CA THR A 196 -13.12 -2.35 -10.02
C THR A 196 -12.88 -3.51 -10.98
N ASN A 197 -13.21 -3.36 -12.27
CA ASN A 197 -12.92 -4.34 -13.32
C ASN A 197 -13.45 -5.76 -12.98
N MET A 198 -14.66 -5.83 -12.42
CA MET A 198 -15.28 -7.05 -11.90
C MET A 198 -15.83 -7.93 -13.04
N LYS A 199 -15.51 -9.22 -13.05
CA LYS A 199 -16.04 -10.18 -14.04
C LYS A 199 -17.45 -10.65 -13.72
N GLU A 200 -18.23 -10.95 -14.75
CA GLU A 200 -19.64 -11.35 -14.60
C GLU A 200 -19.79 -12.64 -13.78
N TYR A 201 -18.97 -13.64 -14.09
CA TYR A 201 -19.02 -14.90 -13.37
C TYR A 201 -18.65 -14.72 -11.88
N THR A 202 -17.64 -13.89 -11.59
CA THR A 202 -17.23 -13.57 -10.22
C THR A 202 -18.38 -12.89 -9.49
N PHE A 203 -19.04 -11.90 -10.12
CA PHE A 203 -20.21 -11.25 -9.54
C PHE A 203 -21.36 -12.23 -9.26
N ASN A 204 -21.63 -13.17 -10.17
CA ASN A 204 -22.65 -14.20 -9.95
C ASN A 204 -22.29 -15.14 -8.79
N GLU A 205 -21.00 -15.46 -8.59
CA GLU A 205 -20.55 -16.16 -7.37
C GLU A 205 -20.81 -15.33 -6.11
N LEU A 206 -20.59 -14.01 -6.14
CA LEU A 206 -20.92 -13.13 -5.02
C LEU A 206 -22.42 -13.13 -4.71
N LYS A 207 -23.28 -13.10 -5.73
CA LYS A 207 -24.74 -13.23 -5.55
C LYS A 207 -25.11 -14.53 -4.86
N SER A 208 -24.44 -15.63 -5.22
CA SER A 208 -24.68 -16.93 -4.60
C SER A 208 -24.16 -16.99 -3.16
N LYS A 209 -23.00 -16.40 -2.87
CA LYS A 209 -22.36 -16.47 -1.54
C LYS A 209 -22.93 -15.45 -0.55
N PHE A 210 -23.36 -14.29 -1.03
CA PHE A 210 -23.86 -13.17 -0.23
C PHE A 210 -25.24 -12.68 -0.73
N PRO A 211 -26.28 -13.53 -0.74
CA PRO A 211 -27.55 -13.23 -1.39
C PRO A 211 -28.28 -12.01 -0.80
N ALA A 212 -28.11 -11.74 0.50
CA ALA A 212 -28.70 -10.57 1.15
C ALA A 212 -28.16 -9.25 0.58
N GLU A 213 -26.86 -9.22 0.28
CA GLU A 213 -26.16 -7.98 -0.11
C GLU A 213 -26.29 -7.66 -1.59
N PHE A 214 -26.46 -8.70 -2.40
CA PHE A 214 -26.62 -8.58 -3.85
C PHE A 214 -28.06 -8.78 -4.34
N ALA A 215 -29.04 -8.79 -3.43
CA ALA A 215 -30.46 -8.88 -3.78
C ALA A 215 -30.85 -7.72 -4.72
N GLY A 216 -31.43 -8.06 -5.88
CA GLY A 216 -31.87 -7.10 -6.89
C GLY A 216 -30.76 -6.40 -7.66
N LYS A 217 -29.48 -6.75 -7.45
CA LYS A 217 -28.33 -6.15 -8.14
C LYS A 217 -27.87 -7.02 -9.30
N ASN A 218 -27.47 -6.39 -10.40
CA ASN A 218 -26.99 -7.07 -11.60
C ASN A 218 -25.56 -6.65 -11.92
N TRP A 219 -24.83 -7.53 -12.59
CA TRP A 219 -23.46 -7.25 -13.00
C TRP A 219 -23.38 -6.03 -13.93
N SER A 220 -24.39 -5.83 -14.79
CA SER A 220 -24.49 -4.64 -15.65
C SER A 220 -24.53 -3.32 -14.90
N ASP A 221 -25.06 -3.31 -13.67
CA ASP A 221 -25.25 -2.08 -12.86
C ASP A 221 -23.89 -1.49 -12.44
N LEU A 222 -22.84 -2.30 -12.39
CA LEU A 222 -21.47 -1.89 -12.06
C LEU A 222 -20.92 -0.80 -12.99
N LYS A 223 -21.45 -0.69 -14.21
CA LYS A 223 -21.01 0.31 -15.19
C LYS A 223 -21.25 1.74 -14.70
N ASP A 224 -22.38 1.96 -14.03
CA ASP A 224 -22.88 3.30 -13.68
C ASP A 224 -23.01 3.50 -12.17
N ASP A 225 -22.79 2.44 -11.37
CA ASP A 225 -22.82 2.48 -9.91
C ASP A 225 -21.42 2.16 -9.32
N PRO A 226 -20.58 3.20 -9.07
CA PRO A 226 -19.27 3.00 -8.45
C PRO A 226 -19.37 2.53 -6.99
N ASP A 227 -20.45 2.84 -6.26
CA ASP A 227 -20.64 2.34 -4.90
C ASP A 227 -20.85 0.82 -4.91
N LEU A 228 -21.67 0.32 -5.85
CA LEU A 228 -21.83 -1.11 -6.10
C LEU A 228 -20.51 -1.76 -6.54
N ALA A 229 -19.71 -1.10 -7.39
CA ALA A 229 -18.42 -1.64 -7.81
C ALA A 229 -17.45 -1.82 -6.64
N ILE A 230 -17.42 -0.89 -5.69
CA ILE A 230 -16.61 -0.96 -4.47
C ILE A 230 -17.17 -2.03 -3.51
N MET A 231 -18.49 -2.11 -3.34
CA MET A 231 -19.12 -3.18 -2.58
C MET A 231 -18.76 -4.56 -3.16
N ALA A 232 -18.89 -4.74 -4.47
CA ALA A 232 -18.60 -6.00 -5.14
C ALA A 232 -17.13 -6.40 -4.98
N ALA A 233 -16.20 -5.45 -5.14
CA ALA A 233 -14.78 -5.70 -4.90
C ALA A 233 -14.51 -6.14 -3.46
N THR A 234 -15.14 -5.47 -2.48
CA THR A 234 -15.00 -5.79 -1.07
C THR A 234 -15.49 -7.21 -0.76
N TYR A 235 -16.68 -7.58 -1.24
CA TYR A 235 -17.21 -8.92 -1.04
C TYR A 235 -16.47 -9.99 -1.83
N ASN A 236 -15.78 -9.64 -2.93
CA ASN A 236 -14.86 -10.56 -3.58
C ASN A 236 -13.62 -10.85 -2.72
N LEU A 237 -13.02 -9.82 -2.11
CA LEU A 237 -11.94 -10.01 -1.12
C LEU A 237 -12.43 -10.87 0.06
N LYS A 238 -13.64 -10.61 0.57
CA LYS A 238 -14.27 -11.46 1.59
C LYS A 238 -14.45 -12.90 1.12
N ARG A 239 -14.94 -13.12 -0.10
CA ARG A 239 -15.10 -14.46 -0.67
C ARG A 239 -13.76 -15.21 -0.67
N ILE A 240 -12.69 -14.53 -1.11
CA ILE A 240 -11.33 -15.07 -1.16
C ILE A 240 -10.83 -15.38 0.26
N GLN A 241 -10.98 -14.46 1.20
CA GLN A 241 -10.61 -14.65 2.60
C GLN A 241 -11.33 -15.86 3.20
N ASP A 242 -12.66 -15.90 3.11
CA ASP A 242 -13.49 -16.97 3.66
C ASP A 242 -13.17 -18.34 3.03
N GLN A 243 -12.70 -18.36 1.78
CA GLN A 243 -12.44 -19.60 1.05
C GLN A 243 -11.01 -20.11 1.21
N TYR A 244 -10.02 -19.22 1.28
CA TYR A 244 -8.62 -19.62 1.14
C TYR A 244 -7.71 -19.20 2.29
N ALA A 245 -8.06 -18.16 3.08
CA ALA A 245 -7.14 -17.64 4.10
C ALA A 245 -6.76 -18.69 5.17
N GLY A 246 -7.69 -19.58 5.52
CA GLY A 246 -7.45 -20.70 6.44
C GLY A 246 -6.64 -21.86 5.84
N GLU A 247 -6.54 -21.93 4.52
CA GLU A 247 -5.82 -22.99 3.79
C GLU A 247 -4.41 -22.57 3.38
N VAL A 248 -4.03 -21.30 3.59
CA VAL A 248 -2.70 -20.79 3.22
C VAL A 248 -1.62 -21.51 4.03
N PRO A 249 -0.63 -22.16 3.37
CA PRO A 249 0.53 -22.76 4.03
C PRO A 249 1.29 -21.74 4.89
N ASP A 250 1.86 -22.20 6.01
CA ASP A 250 2.56 -21.31 6.95
C ASP A 250 3.77 -20.62 6.30
N GLU A 251 4.43 -21.28 5.35
CA GLU A 251 5.54 -20.69 4.59
C GLU A 251 5.09 -19.50 3.72
N LEU A 252 3.83 -19.48 3.27
CA LEU A 252 3.26 -18.34 2.55
C LEU A 252 2.80 -17.23 3.50
N LYS A 253 2.25 -17.58 4.66
CA LYS A 253 1.89 -16.62 5.72
C LYS A 253 3.12 -15.89 6.27
N GLU A 254 4.26 -16.58 6.32
CA GLU A 254 5.54 -15.96 6.67
C GLU A 254 6.01 -14.96 5.60
N LYS A 255 5.68 -15.15 4.33
CA LYS A 255 6.19 -14.27 3.25
C LYS A 255 5.29 -13.09 2.96
N TYR A 256 3.97 -13.27 3.06
CA TYR A 256 2.98 -12.30 2.60
C TYR A 256 1.98 -11.99 3.69
N THR A 257 1.61 -10.71 3.83
CA THR A 257 0.49 -10.35 4.70
C THR A 257 -0.84 -10.85 4.10
N LEU A 258 -1.90 -10.93 4.93
CA LEU A 258 -3.24 -11.24 4.46
C LEU A 258 -3.67 -10.29 3.34
N ASP A 259 -3.43 -8.98 3.49
CA ASP A 259 -3.76 -7.99 2.46
C ASP A 259 -3.10 -8.29 1.11
N GLN A 260 -1.82 -8.69 1.13
CA GLN A 260 -1.07 -9.04 -0.08
C GLN A 260 -1.62 -10.31 -0.72
N PHE A 261 -1.96 -11.31 0.10
CA PHE A 261 -2.59 -12.55 -0.38
C PHE A 261 -3.98 -12.30 -0.99
N LEU A 262 -4.82 -11.49 -0.33
CA LEU A 262 -6.15 -11.16 -0.83
C LEU A 262 -6.07 -10.35 -2.13
N ALA A 263 -5.14 -9.40 -2.24
CA ALA A 263 -4.90 -8.65 -3.48
C ALA A 263 -4.40 -9.55 -4.61
N ALA A 264 -3.46 -10.46 -4.32
CA ALA A 264 -3.02 -11.48 -5.27
C ALA A 264 -4.19 -12.35 -5.74
N GLY A 265 -5.03 -12.81 -4.81
CA GLY A 265 -6.22 -13.59 -5.11
C GLY A 265 -7.26 -12.84 -5.94
N TYR A 266 -7.39 -11.53 -5.74
CA TYR A 266 -8.27 -10.69 -6.55
C TYR A 266 -7.85 -10.70 -8.02
N ASN A 267 -6.55 -10.59 -8.30
CA ASN A 267 -5.99 -10.64 -9.64
C ASN A 267 -6.00 -12.06 -10.25
N ALA A 268 -5.77 -13.09 -9.43
CA ALA A 268 -5.69 -14.49 -9.83
C ALA A 268 -7.05 -15.14 -10.13
N GLU A 269 -8.11 -14.62 -9.50
CA GLU A 269 -9.45 -15.18 -9.48
C GLU A 269 -9.53 -16.64 -9.03
N ARG A 270 -9.61 -17.59 -9.96
CA ARG A 270 -9.77 -19.02 -9.67
C ARG A 270 -8.44 -19.77 -9.55
N ASN A 271 -7.32 -19.13 -9.87
CA ASN A 271 -5.99 -19.74 -9.91
C ASN A 271 -5.22 -19.63 -8.58
N ILE A 272 -5.91 -19.31 -7.48
CA ILE A 272 -5.29 -19.22 -6.14
C ILE A 272 -4.65 -20.55 -5.70
N PRO A 273 -5.24 -21.74 -5.94
CA PRO A 273 -4.61 -23.00 -5.58
C PRO A 273 -3.21 -23.20 -6.19
N ASP A 274 -2.96 -22.64 -7.38
CA ASP A 274 -1.66 -22.71 -8.05
C ASP A 274 -0.54 -22.06 -7.21
N TYR A 275 -0.87 -21.06 -6.38
CA TYR A 275 0.10 -20.43 -5.46
C TYR A 275 0.48 -21.34 -4.30
N PHE A 276 -0.44 -22.17 -3.83
CA PHE A 276 -0.17 -23.12 -2.76
C PHE A 276 0.80 -24.20 -3.26
N GLU A 277 0.57 -24.73 -4.46
CA GLU A 277 1.46 -25.70 -5.09
C GLU A 277 2.86 -25.12 -5.36
N ALA A 278 2.93 -23.85 -5.76
CA ALA A 278 4.20 -23.17 -6.04
C ALA A 278 4.99 -22.74 -4.80
N GLY A 279 4.35 -22.64 -3.62
CA GLY A 279 4.97 -22.10 -2.40
C GLY A 279 5.39 -20.62 -2.51
N ASP A 280 4.88 -19.92 -3.52
CA ASP A 280 5.08 -18.50 -3.82
C ASP A 280 3.89 -17.96 -4.65
N LEU A 281 3.61 -16.66 -4.56
CA LEU A 281 2.61 -15.99 -5.39
C LEU A 281 3.06 -15.86 -6.86
N GLY A 282 4.35 -16.09 -7.15
CA GLY A 282 4.89 -16.11 -8.50
C GLY A 282 5.17 -14.72 -9.10
N PRO A 283 6.07 -14.62 -10.10
CA PRO A 283 6.68 -13.35 -10.52
C PRO A 283 5.70 -12.34 -11.15
N VAL A 284 4.63 -12.82 -11.79
CA VAL A 284 3.59 -11.95 -12.38
C VAL A 284 2.79 -11.24 -11.28
N VAL A 285 2.43 -11.97 -10.24
CA VAL A 285 1.63 -11.49 -9.10
C VAL A 285 2.46 -10.62 -8.18
N GLN A 286 3.77 -10.86 -8.07
CA GLN A 286 4.69 -9.96 -7.39
C GLN A 286 4.65 -8.52 -7.95
N GLY A 287 4.40 -8.36 -9.24
CA GLY A 287 4.15 -7.05 -9.85
C GLY A 287 2.89 -6.38 -9.27
N TYR A 288 1.80 -7.14 -9.18
CA TYR A 288 0.53 -6.67 -8.62
C TYR A 288 0.63 -6.39 -7.11
N VAL A 289 1.37 -7.21 -6.35
CA VAL A 289 1.64 -6.99 -4.92
C VAL A 289 2.44 -5.70 -4.71
N ARG A 290 3.47 -5.43 -5.52
CA ARG A 290 4.21 -4.15 -5.44
C ARG A 290 3.32 -2.95 -5.74
N MET A 291 2.50 -3.03 -6.78
CA MET A 291 1.52 -1.98 -7.10
C MET A 291 0.53 -1.77 -5.95
N THR A 292 0.03 -2.87 -5.37
CA THR A 292 -0.87 -2.86 -4.22
C THR A 292 -0.23 -2.22 -3.00
N ASN A 293 1.05 -2.50 -2.70
CA ASN A 293 1.74 -1.85 -1.58
C ASN A 293 1.81 -0.32 -1.76
N THR A 294 2.03 0.17 -2.99
CA THR A 294 1.97 1.61 -3.28
C THR A 294 0.55 2.16 -3.11
N ALA A 295 -0.47 1.44 -3.58
CA ALA A 295 -1.87 1.84 -3.44
C ALA A 295 -2.35 1.81 -1.98
N LEU A 296 -1.85 0.87 -1.16
CA LEU A 296 -2.10 0.76 0.27
C LEU A 296 -1.56 1.98 1.02
N ASP A 297 -0.35 2.45 0.70
CA ASP A 297 0.20 3.67 1.29
C ASP A 297 -0.66 4.90 0.96
N LYS A 298 -1.08 5.02 -0.30
CA LYS A 298 -1.97 6.10 -0.72
C LYS A 298 -3.31 6.03 0.02
N ALA A 299 -3.90 4.84 0.13
CA ALA A 299 -5.13 4.61 0.88
C ALA A 299 -4.96 4.96 2.37
N GLN A 300 -3.84 4.57 2.98
CA GLN A 300 -3.51 4.89 4.37
C GLN A 300 -3.36 6.41 4.57
N GLN A 301 -2.67 7.12 3.68
CA GLN A 301 -2.52 8.56 3.75
C GLN A 301 -3.87 9.27 3.67
N LEU A 302 -4.68 8.92 2.67
CA LEU A 302 -6.04 9.45 2.53
C LEU A 302 -6.87 9.17 3.77
N LEU A 303 -6.92 7.92 4.23
CA LEU A 303 -7.75 7.53 5.37
C LEU A 303 -7.27 8.17 6.67
N SER A 304 -5.97 8.28 6.93
CA SER A 304 -5.42 8.74 8.22
C SER A 304 -5.89 10.13 8.68
N GLY A 305 -6.23 11.03 7.76
CA GLY A 305 -6.80 12.33 8.12
C GLY A 305 -8.22 12.20 8.66
N MET A 306 -9.04 11.37 8.02
CA MET A 306 -10.48 11.27 8.23
C MET A 306 -10.91 10.12 9.15
N TYR A 307 -10.09 9.07 9.24
CA TYR A 307 -10.39 7.84 9.93
C TYR A 307 -9.20 7.34 10.74
N THR A 308 -9.50 6.64 11.83
CA THR A 308 -8.56 5.84 12.60
C THR A 308 -8.88 4.37 12.35
N CYS A 309 -7.93 3.62 11.79
CA CYS A 309 -8.07 2.20 11.49
C CYS A 309 -7.29 1.37 12.52
N LYS A 310 -7.97 0.43 13.20
CA LYS A 310 -7.39 -0.44 14.23
C LYS A 310 -7.89 -1.86 14.10
#